data_AF-A0A1C5LE95-F1
#
_entry.id   AF-A0A1C5LE95-F1
#
_cell.length_a   1.000
_cell.length_b   1.000
_cell.length_c   1.000
_cell.angle_alpha   90.00
_cell.angle_beta   90.00
_cell.angle_gamma   90.00
#
_symmetry.space_group_name_H-M   'P 1'
#
loop_
_entity.id
_entity.type
_entity.pdbx_description
1 polymer ?
#
loop_
_entity_poly.entity_id
_entity_poly.type
_entity_poly.pdbx_seq_one_letter_code
_entity_poly.pdbx_strand_id
1 'polypeptide(L)'
;MEAKQFGQFIAGIRKEKKMTQAELAEKINVTDKAVSRWERGLGFPDIQTLEPLAQALGISVLELMRSEKKESTGDVDITETQYTRQEVAEMLQNADDISKQQKRQDKNANIIAGILVIGVAAAAWAAKIANVGGGLVLGGLAATVFVSLWYFFQNIDDEESRRIYGVASALSIGIVAALVNYVWGDRIAEWIPGGVERKEQIFWTLWYLFVIAMLMLGTIRGVRQQRQKKAKKYKTVLFTGIMAVFMFVTLWQYQNTMQRQRRNIGIWSGAQQYAETLLKKDKHLENDWLIGDESWQDGKNTYQIRLTYYADADAEKEGRESKYQYTIRFDETEGYLIKSEGVPEKEMDLTGE
;
A
#
# COMPACT_ATOMS: atom_id res chain seq x y z
N MET A 1 -15.21 21.37 -31.39
CA MET A 1 -15.98 21.09 -32.61
C MET A 1 -17.43 21.38 -32.31
N GLU A 2 -18.03 22.34 -33.00
CA GLU A 2 -19.45 22.63 -32.79
C GLU A 2 -20.31 21.60 -33.53
N ALA A 3 -21.26 20.97 -32.85
CA ALA A 3 -22.09 19.91 -33.43
C ALA A 3 -22.86 20.37 -34.68
N LYS A 4 -23.20 21.66 -34.74
CA LYS A 4 -23.90 22.26 -35.88
C LYS A 4 -23.02 22.35 -37.13
N GLN A 5 -21.75 22.71 -36.98
CA GLN A 5 -20.77 22.76 -38.07
C GLN A 5 -20.49 21.35 -38.61
N PHE A 6 -20.30 20.38 -37.71
CA PHE A 6 -20.13 18.97 -38.05
C PHE A 6 -21.32 18.40 -38.83
N GLY A 7 -22.54 18.67 -38.36
CA GLY A 7 -23.76 18.25 -39.04
C GLY A 7 -23.92 18.85 -40.43
N GLN A 8 -23.64 20.15 -40.57
CA GLN A 8 -23.70 20.85 -41.86
C GLN A 8 -22.66 20.31 -42.84
N PHE A 9 -21.46 19.97 -42.36
CA PHE A 9 -20.40 19.38 -43.17
C PHE A 9 -20.78 18.01 -43.73
N ILE A 10 -21.33 17.12 -42.88
CA ILE A 10 -21.85 15.81 -43.32
C ILE A 10 -22.95 16.00 -44.37
N ALA A 11 -23.91 16.89 -44.10
CA ALA A 11 -25.01 17.16 -45.01
C ALA A 11 -24.51 17.72 -46.35
N GLY A 12 -23.48 18.56 -46.34
CA GLY A 12 -22.83 19.12 -47.52
C GLY A 12 -22.24 18.03 -48.42
N ILE A 13 -21.36 17.20 -47.87
CA ILE A 13 -20.69 16.13 -48.63
C ILE A 13 -21.69 15.08 -49.11
N ARG A 14 -22.67 14.73 -48.29
CA ARG A 14 -23.74 13.80 -48.70
C ARG A 14 -24.49 14.33 -49.93
N LYS A 15 -24.84 15.63 -49.94
CA LYS A 15 -25.52 16.28 -51.06
C LYS A 15 -24.64 16.39 -52.31
N GLU A 16 -23.35 16.69 -52.15
CA GLU A 16 -22.37 16.67 -53.26
C GLU A 16 -22.33 15.30 -53.94
N LYS A 17 -22.45 14.23 -53.15
CA LYS A 17 -22.50 12.85 -53.64
C LYS A 17 -23.89 12.36 -54.06
N LYS A 18 -24.89 13.25 -54.08
CA LYS A 18 -26.28 12.97 -54.47
C LYS A 18 -26.93 11.82 -53.69
N MET A 19 -26.54 11.63 -52.43
CA MET A 19 -27.11 10.59 -51.57
C MET A 19 -28.26 11.13 -50.74
N THR A 20 -29.31 10.34 -50.51
CA THR A 20 -30.35 10.63 -49.51
C THR A 20 -29.84 10.31 -48.10
N GLN A 21 -30.51 10.82 -47.06
CA GLN A 21 -30.16 10.46 -45.66
C GLN A 21 -30.36 8.96 -45.42
N ALA A 22 -31.36 8.34 -46.05
CA ALA A 22 -31.63 6.90 -45.94
C ALA A 22 -30.52 6.07 -46.60
N GLU A 23 -30.06 6.47 -47.79
CA GLU A 23 -28.97 5.80 -48.51
C GLU A 23 -27.64 5.88 -47.75
N LEU A 24 -27.33 7.03 -47.13
CA LEU A 24 -26.14 7.16 -46.30
C LEU A 24 -26.25 6.28 -45.05
N ALA A 25 -27.43 6.23 -44.44
CA ALA A 25 -27.69 5.42 -43.25
C ALA A 25 -27.56 3.93 -43.53
N GLU A 26 -28.09 3.46 -44.67
CA GLU A 26 -27.97 2.08 -45.13
C GLU A 26 -26.50 1.67 -45.35
N LYS A 27 -25.69 2.54 -45.99
CA LYS A 27 -24.26 2.27 -46.25
C LYS A 27 -23.42 2.10 -44.98
N ILE A 28 -23.81 2.73 -43.88
CA ILE A 28 -23.06 2.69 -42.62
C ILE A 28 -23.80 1.90 -41.53
N ASN A 29 -24.86 1.18 -41.91
CA ASN A 29 -25.67 0.33 -41.04
C ASN A 29 -26.23 1.06 -39.80
N VAL A 30 -26.81 2.25 -40.01
CA VAL A 30 -27.51 3.03 -38.97
C VAL A 30 -28.91 3.43 -39.42
N THR A 31 -29.69 4.02 -38.53
CA THR A 31 -31.01 4.56 -38.88
C THR A 31 -30.88 5.91 -39.58
N ASP A 32 -31.76 6.17 -40.54
CA ASP A 32 -31.97 7.48 -41.17
C ASP A 32 -32.16 8.61 -40.13
N LYS A 33 -32.86 8.31 -39.03
CA LYS A 33 -33.05 9.21 -37.88
C LYS A 33 -31.72 9.59 -37.22
N ALA A 34 -30.74 8.68 -37.16
CA ALA A 34 -29.43 8.97 -36.61
C ALA A 34 -28.67 9.98 -37.48
N VAL A 35 -28.64 9.74 -38.81
CA VAL A 35 -28.05 10.68 -39.78
C VAL A 35 -28.73 12.05 -39.71
N SER A 36 -30.06 12.09 -39.66
CA SER A 36 -30.83 13.33 -39.50
C SER A 36 -30.54 14.08 -38.20
N ARG A 37 -30.25 13.36 -37.10
CA ARG A 37 -29.85 13.99 -35.83
C ARG A 37 -28.47 14.61 -35.92
N TRP A 38 -27.51 13.92 -36.54
CA TRP A 38 -26.15 14.45 -36.73
C TRP A 38 -26.16 15.66 -37.64
N GLU A 39 -26.87 15.60 -38.79
CA GLU A 39 -26.95 16.72 -39.74
C GLU A 39 -27.58 17.99 -39.16
N ARG A 40 -28.45 17.83 -38.15
CA ARG A 40 -29.05 18.96 -37.41
C ARG A 40 -28.23 19.43 -36.22
N GLY A 41 -27.09 18.79 -35.94
CA GLY A 41 -26.23 19.10 -34.79
C GLY A 41 -26.81 18.68 -33.44
N LEU A 42 -27.75 17.73 -33.42
CA LEU A 42 -28.43 17.24 -32.20
C LEU A 42 -27.73 16.00 -31.58
N GLY A 43 -26.45 15.81 -31.90
CA GLY A 43 -25.61 14.72 -31.41
C GLY A 43 -24.46 14.39 -32.36
N PHE A 44 -23.59 13.49 -31.94
CA PHE A 44 -22.47 12.98 -32.72
C PHE A 44 -22.62 11.48 -32.99
N PRO A 45 -22.02 10.95 -34.07
CA PRO A 45 -21.84 9.51 -34.26
C PRO A 45 -20.92 8.93 -33.18
N ASP A 46 -21.11 7.65 -32.84
CA ASP A 46 -20.20 6.93 -31.95
C ASP A 46 -18.85 6.68 -32.64
N ILE A 47 -17.81 6.41 -31.86
CA ILE A 47 -16.44 6.19 -32.35
C ILE A 47 -16.37 5.07 -33.39
N GLN A 48 -17.18 4.02 -33.23
CA GLN A 48 -17.28 2.89 -34.17
C GLN A 48 -17.94 3.28 -35.50
N THR A 49 -18.70 4.37 -35.53
CA THR A 49 -19.42 4.85 -36.72
C THR A 49 -18.62 5.89 -37.50
N LEU A 50 -17.57 6.47 -36.91
CA LEU A 50 -16.75 7.51 -37.54
C LEU A 50 -16.01 7.01 -38.79
N GLU A 51 -15.40 5.82 -38.72
CA GLU A 51 -14.68 5.24 -39.86
C GLU A 51 -15.63 4.84 -41.02
N PRO A 52 -16.73 4.09 -40.78
CA PRO A 52 -17.73 3.82 -41.82
C PRO A 52 -18.32 5.09 -42.45
N LEU A 53 -18.59 6.12 -41.64
CA LEU A 53 -19.11 7.40 -42.12
C LEU A 53 -18.11 8.14 -43.01
N ALA A 54 -16.84 8.21 -42.60
CA ALA A 54 -15.78 8.82 -43.41
C ALA A 54 -15.60 8.08 -44.75
N GLN A 55 -15.61 6.75 -44.73
CA GLN A 55 -15.51 5.92 -45.93
C GLN A 55 -16.71 6.13 -46.89
N ALA A 56 -17.94 6.13 -46.36
CA ALA A 56 -19.14 6.36 -47.17
C ALA A 56 -19.18 7.77 -47.79
N LEU A 57 -18.68 8.77 -47.06
CA LEU A 57 -18.53 10.15 -47.52
C LEU A 57 -17.26 10.35 -48.38
N GLY A 58 -16.34 9.38 -48.44
CA GLY A 58 -15.10 9.41 -49.21
C GLY A 58 -14.14 10.52 -48.79
N ILE A 59 -14.06 10.77 -47.49
CA ILE A 59 -13.12 11.69 -46.85
C ILE A 59 -12.30 10.96 -45.79
N SER A 60 -11.23 11.56 -45.31
CA SER A 60 -10.50 11.04 -44.17
C SER A 60 -11.29 11.25 -42.87
N VAL A 61 -11.05 10.39 -41.87
CA VAL A 61 -11.62 10.57 -40.52
C VAL A 61 -11.19 11.92 -39.93
N LEU A 62 -9.98 12.41 -40.27
CA LEU A 62 -9.49 13.71 -39.83
C LEU A 62 -10.29 14.87 -40.42
N GLU A 63 -10.61 14.85 -41.72
CA GLU A 63 -11.48 15.85 -42.36
C GLU A 63 -12.89 15.82 -41.77
N LEU A 64 -13.42 14.61 -41.50
CA LEU A 64 -14.70 14.45 -40.83
C LEU A 64 -14.68 15.10 -39.43
N MET A 65 -13.62 14.87 -38.64
CA MET A 65 -13.47 15.47 -37.32
C MET A 65 -13.18 16.98 -37.38
N ARG A 66 -12.53 17.49 -38.42
CA ARG A 66 -12.29 18.94 -38.56
C ARG A 66 -13.49 19.67 -39.16
N SER A 67 -14.44 18.96 -39.76
CA SER A 67 -15.59 19.55 -40.48
C SER A 67 -15.17 20.51 -41.60
N GLU A 68 -14.02 20.23 -42.22
CA GLU A 68 -13.37 21.06 -43.22
C GLU A 68 -12.82 20.15 -44.33
N LYS A 69 -13.09 20.51 -45.59
CA LYS A 69 -12.63 19.78 -46.77
C LYS A 69 -11.29 20.39 -47.19
N LYS A 70 -10.24 19.59 -47.34
CA LYS A 70 -8.96 20.11 -47.80
C LYS A 70 -9.07 20.44 -49.30
N GLU A 71 -8.89 21.71 -49.68
CA GLU A 71 -8.84 22.08 -51.09
C GLU A 71 -7.56 21.52 -51.73
N SER A 72 -7.70 20.68 -52.75
CA SER A 72 -6.58 20.20 -53.55
C SER A 72 -6.19 21.28 -54.57
N THR A 73 -5.30 22.19 -54.17
CA THR A 73 -4.44 22.88 -55.14
C THR A 73 -3.13 22.11 -55.23
N GLY A 74 -2.71 21.87 -56.46
CA GLY A 74 -1.48 21.16 -56.77
C GLY A 74 -0.26 21.94 -56.29
N ASP A 75 0.85 21.21 -56.26
CA ASP A 75 2.18 21.53 -55.72
C ASP A 75 2.42 21.20 -54.24
N VAL A 76 3.50 20.44 -54.11
CA VAL A 76 4.01 19.78 -52.93
C VAL A 76 4.58 20.84 -51.99
N ASP A 77 3.97 21.01 -50.82
CA ASP A 77 4.69 21.50 -49.64
C ASP A 77 4.32 20.66 -48.41
N ILE A 78 5.36 20.10 -47.80
CA ILE A 78 5.32 19.01 -46.84
C ILE A 78 5.36 19.61 -45.44
N THR A 79 4.21 19.98 -44.88
CA THR A 79 4.04 20.12 -43.42
C THR A 79 2.61 19.79 -42.98
N GLU A 80 2.11 18.60 -43.27
CA GLU A 80 1.04 17.99 -42.45
C GLU A 80 1.22 16.47 -42.46
N THR A 81 1.39 15.89 -41.26
CA THR A 81 1.74 14.50 -40.99
C THR A 81 0.79 13.51 -41.68
N GLN A 82 1.16 13.06 -42.87
CA GLN A 82 0.57 11.89 -43.52
C GLN A 82 1.02 10.66 -42.74
N TYR A 83 0.16 10.13 -41.88
CA TYR A 83 0.40 8.82 -41.30
C TYR A 83 0.20 7.75 -42.38
N THR A 84 1.27 7.01 -42.66
CA THR A 84 1.29 5.90 -43.62
C THR A 84 0.37 4.78 -43.10
N ARG A 85 -0.26 3.97 -43.98
CA ARG A 85 -1.08 2.81 -43.55
C ARG A 85 -0.32 1.89 -42.58
N GLN A 86 0.99 1.79 -42.73
CA GLN A 86 1.87 1.07 -41.81
C GLN A 86 1.91 1.71 -40.41
N GLU A 87 2.00 3.03 -40.31
CA GLU A 87 2.03 3.75 -39.03
C GLU A 87 0.67 3.70 -38.33
N VAL A 88 -0.44 3.77 -39.07
CA VAL A 88 -1.79 3.57 -38.50
C VAL A 88 -1.97 2.13 -38.02
N ALA A 89 -1.50 1.14 -38.78
CA ALA A 89 -1.53 -0.26 -38.36
C ALA A 89 -0.64 -0.49 -37.13
N GLU A 90 0.52 0.15 -37.06
CA GLU A 90 1.45 0.08 -35.93
C GLU A 90 0.86 0.80 -34.70
N MET A 91 0.14 1.90 -34.87
CA MET A 91 -0.59 2.58 -33.78
C MET A 91 -1.76 1.73 -33.27
N LEU A 92 -2.52 1.06 -34.15
CA LEU A 92 -3.61 0.16 -33.77
C LEU A 92 -3.09 -1.11 -33.10
N GLN A 93 -1.97 -1.67 -33.58
CA GLN A 93 -1.29 -2.80 -32.94
C GLN A 93 -0.74 -2.40 -31.58
N ASN A 94 -0.07 -1.24 -31.47
CA ASN A 94 0.39 -0.70 -30.19
C ASN A 94 -0.79 -0.41 -29.25
N ALA A 95 -1.93 0.09 -29.73
CA ALA A 95 -3.13 0.31 -28.92
C ALA A 95 -3.74 -1.01 -28.42
N ASP A 96 -3.83 -2.03 -29.26
CA ASP A 96 -4.28 -3.37 -28.89
C ASP A 96 -3.29 -4.01 -27.89
N ASP A 97 -1.99 -3.89 -28.11
CA ASP A 97 -0.95 -4.37 -27.21
C ASP A 97 -0.95 -3.64 -25.87
N ILE A 98 -1.18 -2.32 -25.85
CA ILE A 98 -1.36 -1.52 -24.63
C ILE A 98 -2.58 -2.04 -23.86
N SER A 99 -3.71 -2.28 -24.53
CA SER A 99 -4.92 -2.79 -23.87
C SER A 99 -4.74 -4.21 -23.30
N LYS A 100 -4.00 -5.07 -24.01
CA LYS A 100 -3.63 -6.43 -23.57
C LYS A 100 -2.64 -6.38 -22.42
N GLN A 101 -1.68 -5.46 -22.46
CA GLN A 101 -0.68 -5.26 -21.41
C GLN A 101 -1.33 -4.72 -20.13
N GLN A 102 -2.27 -3.78 -20.23
CA GLN A 102 -3.09 -3.31 -19.11
C GLN A 102 -3.89 -4.47 -18.49
N LYS A 103 -4.64 -5.23 -19.30
CA LYS A 103 -5.40 -6.40 -18.83
C LYS A 103 -4.52 -7.45 -18.14
N ARG A 104 -3.29 -7.68 -18.63
CA ARG A 104 -2.33 -8.59 -17.99
C ARG A 104 -1.80 -8.03 -16.67
N GLN A 105 -1.54 -6.73 -16.60
CA GLN A 105 -1.09 -6.08 -15.36
C GLN A 105 -2.19 -6.07 -14.29
N ASP A 106 -3.45 -5.82 -14.66
CA ASP A 106 -4.61 -5.89 -13.76
C ASP A 106 -4.83 -7.32 -13.23
N LYS A 107 -4.69 -8.33 -14.12
CA LYS A 107 -4.75 -9.74 -13.71
C LYS A 107 -3.64 -10.09 -12.71
N ASN A 108 -2.41 -9.65 -12.94
CA ASN A 108 -1.30 -9.93 -12.03
C ASN A 108 -1.49 -9.24 -10.67
N ALA A 109 -1.94 -7.98 -10.66
CA ALA A 109 -2.25 -7.25 -9.43
C ALA A 109 -3.35 -7.95 -8.63
N ASN A 110 -4.42 -8.40 -9.29
CA ASN A 110 -5.52 -9.11 -8.63
C ASN A 110 -5.12 -10.50 -8.12
N ILE A 111 -4.25 -11.22 -8.81
CA ILE A 111 -3.71 -12.51 -8.33
C ILE A 111 -2.87 -12.29 -7.08
N ILE A 112 -1.96 -11.30 -7.09
CA ILE A 112 -1.12 -10.99 -5.92
C ILE A 112 -2.00 -10.54 -4.75
N ALA A 113 -3.00 -9.69 -5.01
CA ALA A 113 -3.98 -9.28 -4.01
C ALA A 113 -4.70 -10.49 -3.40
N GLY A 114 -5.18 -11.42 -4.22
CA GLY A 114 -5.83 -12.64 -3.74
C GLY A 114 -4.92 -13.52 -2.87
N ILE A 115 -3.66 -13.72 -3.28
CA ILE A 115 -2.66 -14.45 -2.48
C ILE A 115 -2.42 -13.73 -1.15
N LEU A 116 -2.36 -12.40 -1.17
CA LEU A 116 -2.11 -11.58 0.01
C LEU A 116 -3.29 -11.63 0.99
N VAL A 117 -4.54 -11.61 0.50
CA VAL A 117 -5.74 -11.83 1.32
C VAL A 117 -5.65 -13.18 2.04
N ILE A 118 -5.39 -14.25 1.27
CA ILE A 118 -5.35 -15.61 1.80
C ILE A 118 -4.20 -15.79 2.79
N GLY A 119 -3.02 -15.24 2.48
CA GLY A 119 -1.84 -15.32 3.35
C GLY A 119 -2.04 -14.59 4.68
N VAL A 120 -2.58 -13.36 4.65
CA VAL A 120 -2.88 -12.60 5.87
C VAL A 120 -3.99 -13.26 6.68
N ALA A 121 -5.03 -13.77 6.03
CA ALA A 121 -6.12 -14.49 6.70
C ALA A 121 -5.63 -15.78 7.37
N ALA A 122 -4.79 -16.57 6.67
CA ALA A 122 -4.20 -17.79 7.20
C ALA A 122 -3.25 -17.50 8.37
N ALA A 123 -2.44 -16.45 8.28
CA ALA A 123 -1.56 -16.02 9.37
C ALA A 123 -2.36 -15.57 10.60
N ALA A 124 -3.40 -14.75 10.40
CA ALA A 124 -4.28 -14.30 11.48
C ALA A 124 -5.04 -15.46 12.15
N TRP A 125 -5.46 -16.45 11.37
CA TRP A 125 -6.13 -17.65 11.89
C TRP A 125 -5.16 -18.61 12.61
N ALA A 126 -3.99 -18.87 12.03
CA ALA A 126 -2.97 -19.75 12.63
C ALA A 126 -2.43 -19.18 13.95
N ALA A 127 -2.30 -17.86 14.02
CA ALA A 127 -1.96 -17.16 15.24
C ALA A 127 -3.15 -16.98 16.20
N LYS A 128 -4.31 -17.62 15.95
CA LYS A 128 -5.57 -17.47 16.73
C LYS A 128 -5.92 -16.00 17.07
N ILE A 129 -5.44 -15.06 16.25
CA ILE A 129 -5.62 -13.61 16.41
C ILE A 129 -7.04 -13.23 15.99
N ALA A 130 -7.58 -13.91 14.98
CA ALA A 130 -8.92 -13.73 14.48
C ALA A 130 -9.57 -15.06 14.11
N ASN A 131 -10.91 -15.08 14.15
CA ASN A 131 -11.68 -16.11 13.47
C ASN A 131 -11.52 -15.96 11.95
N VAL A 132 -11.87 -17.01 11.19
CA VAL A 132 -11.69 -17.05 9.73
C VAL A 132 -12.30 -15.81 9.05
N GLY A 133 -13.46 -15.35 9.54
CA GLY A 133 -14.10 -14.11 9.06
C GLY A 133 -13.27 -12.85 9.30
N GLY A 134 -12.75 -12.64 10.51
CA GLY A 134 -11.92 -11.48 10.83
C GLY A 134 -10.57 -11.49 10.09
N GLY A 135 -9.97 -12.67 9.90
CA GLY A 135 -8.74 -12.82 9.11
C GLY A 135 -8.93 -12.43 7.64
N LEU A 136 -10.07 -12.78 7.04
CA LEU A 136 -10.40 -12.40 5.66
C LEU A 136 -10.64 -10.89 5.51
N VAL A 137 -11.27 -10.24 6.51
CA VAL A 137 -11.45 -8.79 6.52
C VAL A 137 -10.10 -8.07 6.54
N LEU A 138 -9.15 -8.54 7.35
CA LEU A 138 -7.79 -8.00 7.36
C LEU A 138 -7.06 -8.22 6.05
N GLY A 139 -7.13 -9.44 5.52
CA GLY A 139 -6.54 -9.76 4.24
C GLY A 139 -7.08 -8.85 3.14
N GLY A 140 -8.39 -8.62 3.11
CA GLY A 140 -9.06 -7.72 2.17
C GLY A 140 -8.56 -6.28 2.29
N LEU A 141 -8.45 -5.74 3.50
CA LEU A 141 -7.95 -4.38 3.71
C LEU A 141 -6.46 -4.24 3.33
N ALA A 142 -5.63 -5.21 3.72
CA ALA A 142 -4.21 -5.25 3.32
C ALA A 142 -4.05 -5.34 1.79
N ALA A 143 -4.89 -6.13 1.13
CA ALA A 143 -4.93 -6.22 -0.33
C ALA A 143 -5.40 -4.91 -0.97
N THR A 144 -6.33 -4.18 -0.35
CA THR A 144 -6.79 -2.88 -0.84
C THR A 144 -5.68 -1.84 -0.78
N VAL A 145 -4.92 -1.79 0.33
CA VAL A 145 -3.70 -0.98 0.46
C VAL A 145 -2.69 -1.36 -0.63
N PHE A 146 -2.44 -2.66 -0.80
CA PHE A 146 -1.49 -3.16 -1.78
C PHE A 146 -1.87 -2.78 -3.22
N VAL A 147 -3.11 -3.00 -3.62
CA VAL A 147 -3.63 -2.68 -4.96
C VAL A 147 -3.59 -1.17 -5.19
N SER A 148 -4.02 -0.37 -4.21
CA SER A 148 -3.99 1.10 -4.32
C SER A 148 -2.56 1.61 -4.52
N LEU A 149 -1.60 1.11 -3.76
CA LEU A 149 -0.18 1.46 -3.92
C LEU A 149 0.39 0.95 -5.24
N TRP A 150 0.03 -0.27 -5.64
CA TRP A 150 0.47 -0.85 -6.90
C TRP A 150 0.06 0.02 -8.10
N TYR A 151 -1.20 0.41 -8.17
CA TYR A 151 -1.71 1.31 -9.22
C TYR A 151 -1.14 2.72 -9.11
N PHE A 152 -0.96 3.24 -7.89
CA PHE A 152 -0.31 4.53 -7.67
C PHE A 152 1.10 4.58 -8.31
N PHE A 153 1.89 3.52 -8.16
CA PHE A 153 3.22 3.44 -8.76
C PHE A 153 3.19 3.14 -10.26
N GLN A 154 2.20 2.39 -10.74
CA GLN A 154 2.06 2.07 -12.17
C GLN A 154 1.64 3.29 -13.00
N ASN A 155 0.85 4.20 -12.42
CA ASN A 155 0.30 5.38 -13.10
C ASN A 155 0.99 6.69 -12.65
N ILE A 156 2.26 6.65 -12.27
CA ILE A 156 2.97 7.80 -11.68
C ILE A 156 3.13 9.02 -12.63
N ASP A 157 2.93 8.83 -13.93
CA ASP A 157 2.96 9.92 -14.91
C ASP A 157 1.60 10.62 -15.06
N ASP A 158 0.51 9.98 -14.61
CA ASP A 158 -0.85 10.51 -14.68
C ASP A 158 -1.17 11.24 -13.37
N GLU A 159 -1.42 12.55 -13.47
CA GLU A 159 -1.69 13.39 -12.30
C GLU A 159 -3.01 13.04 -11.62
N GLU A 160 -4.00 12.61 -12.38
CA GLU A 160 -5.33 12.27 -11.86
C GLU A 160 -5.29 10.93 -11.13
N SER A 161 -4.71 9.90 -11.76
CA SER A 161 -4.47 8.60 -11.13
C SER A 161 -3.65 8.71 -9.83
N ARG A 162 -2.56 9.50 -9.81
CA ARG A 162 -1.74 9.66 -8.60
C ARG A 162 -2.52 10.24 -7.43
N ARG A 163 -3.37 11.24 -7.66
CA ARG A 163 -4.18 11.83 -6.58
C ARG A 163 -5.18 10.81 -6.05
N ILE A 164 -5.87 10.10 -6.93
CA ILE A 164 -6.92 9.13 -6.56
C ILE A 164 -6.31 7.95 -5.79
N TYR A 165 -5.30 7.29 -6.36
CA TYR A 165 -4.69 6.13 -5.72
C TYR A 165 -3.85 6.51 -4.50
N GLY A 166 -3.25 7.71 -4.47
CA GLY A 166 -2.51 8.20 -3.31
C GLY A 166 -3.44 8.42 -2.11
N VAL A 167 -4.58 9.06 -2.32
CA VAL A 167 -5.61 9.26 -1.27
C VAL A 167 -6.19 7.92 -0.82
N ALA A 168 -6.53 7.03 -1.76
CA ALA A 168 -7.04 5.70 -1.44
C ALA A 168 -6.04 4.89 -0.59
N SER A 169 -4.76 4.94 -0.93
CA SER A 169 -3.69 4.28 -0.17
C SER A 169 -3.60 4.84 1.26
N ALA A 170 -3.56 6.16 1.41
CA ALA A 170 -3.44 6.81 2.72
C ALA A 170 -4.64 6.49 3.64
N LEU A 171 -5.86 6.56 3.10
CA LEU A 171 -7.08 6.22 3.83
C LEU A 171 -7.10 4.74 4.23
N SER A 172 -6.73 3.85 3.32
CA SER A 172 -6.75 2.41 3.56
C SER A 172 -5.70 2.00 4.61
N ILE A 173 -4.51 2.62 4.60
CA ILE A 173 -3.49 2.45 5.64
C ILE A 173 -4.01 2.94 7.00
N GLY A 174 -4.65 4.12 7.04
CA GLY A 174 -5.23 4.67 8.25
C GLY A 174 -6.31 3.77 8.86
N ILE A 175 -7.19 3.21 8.03
CA ILE A 175 -8.24 2.28 8.45
C ILE A 175 -7.64 0.98 8.98
N VAL A 176 -6.64 0.40 8.30
CA VAL A 176 -5.95 -0.80 8.78
C VAL A 176 -5.29 -0.54 10.12
N ALA A 177 -4.55 0.56 10.27
CA ALA A 177 -3.89 0.90 11.52
C ALA A 177 -4.89 1.11 12.67
N ALA A 178 -6.00 1.81 12.42
CA ALA A 178 -7.06 2.03 13.40
C ALA A 178 -7.73 0.71 13.81
N LEU A 179 -8.02 -0.18 12.86
CA LEU A 179 -8.63 -1.49 13.14
C LEU A 179 -7.67 -2.42 13.89
N VAL A 180 -6.39 -2.47 13.50
CA VAL A 180 -5.39 -3.27 14.22
C VAL A 180 -5.26 -2.79 15.66
N ASN A 181 -5.22 -1.47 15.88
CA ASN A 181 -5.15 -0.88 17.21
C ASN A 181 -6.43 -1.14 18.03
N TYR A 182 -7.60 -0.96 17.42
CA TYR A 182 -8.90 -1.14 18.09
C TYR A 182 -9.19 -2.60 18.43
N VAL A 183 -8.88 -3.54 17.53
CA VAL A 183 -9.22 -4.95 17.70
C VAL A 183 -8.15 -5.70 18.51
N TRP A 184 -6.90 -5.27 18.43
CA TRP A 184 -5.77 -6.06 18.96
C TRP A 184 -4.77 -5.29 19.81
N GLY A 185 -5.02 -4.03 20.18
CA GLY A 185 -4.13 -3.28 21.06
C GLY A 185 -3.71 -4.07 22.31
N ASP A 186 -4.66 -4.75 22.94
CA ASP A 186 -4.43 -5.49 24.19
C ASP A 186 -3.93 -6.94 23.96
N ARG A 187 -4.44 -7.66 22.94
CA ARG A 187 -4.05 -9.07 22.67
C ARG A 187 -2.68 -9.23 22.01
N ILE A 188 -2.23 -8.23 21.24
CA ILE A 188 -0.87 -8.26 20.69
C ILE A 188 0.17 -8.30 21.82
N ALA A 189 -0.15 -7.75 23.00
CA ALA A 189 0.74 -7.74 24.15
C ALA A 189 1.00 -9.14 24.75
N GLU A 190 0.07 -10.09 24.65
CA GLU A 190 0.15 -11.42 25.29
C GLU A 190 0.86 -12.49 24.44
N TRP A 191 0.76 -12.45 23.12
CA TRP A 191 1.03 -13.61 22.23
C TRP A 191 2.48 -13.95 21.84
N ILE A 192 3.50 -13.31 22.41
CA ILE A 192 4.90 -13.61 22.08
C ILE A 192 5.77 -13.41 23.34
N PRO A 193 6.58 -14.42 23.71
CA PRO A 193 7.47 -14.34 24.85
C PRO A 193 8.62 -13.36 24.56
N GLY A 194 8.87 -12.45 25.51
CA GLY A 194 9.90 -11.39 25.39
C GLY A 194 9.37 -9.96 25.30
N GLY A 195 8.26 -9.65 25.98
CA GLY A 195 7.71 -8.29 26.11
C GLY A 195 7.05 -7.76 24.84
N VAL A 196 6.24 -6.71 24.99
CA VAL A 196 5.56 -6.00 23.89
C VAL A 196 6.57 -5.45 22.86
N GLU A 197 7.77 -5.10 23.32
CA GLU A 197 8.78 -4.39 22.53
C GLU A 197 9.48 -5.26 21.48
N ARG A 198 9.73 -6.55 21.73
CA ARG A 198 10.36 -7.47 20.74
C ARG A 198 9.43 -7.75 19.55
N LYS A 199 8.12 -7.74 19.79
CA LYS A 199 7.06 -7.96 18.78
C LYS A 199 6.99 -6.81 17.81
N GLU A 200 6.93 -5.61 18.39
CA GLU A 200 6.98 -4.38 17.64
C GLU A 200 8.25 -4.31 16.80
N GLN A 201 9.40 -4.78 17.31
CA GLN A 201 10.65 -4.79 16.57
C GLN A 201 10.60 -5.66 15.31
N ILE A 202 10.12 -6.91 15.42
CA ILE A 202 9.99 -7.81 14.27
C ILE A 202 9.00 -7.22 13.26
N PHE A 203 7.87 -6.70 13.74
CA PHE A 203 6.86 -6.07 12.90
C PHE A 203 7.44 -4.87 12.13
N TRP A 204 8.05 -3.91 12.83
CA TRP A 204 8.65 -2.73 12.19
C TRP A 204 9.75 -3.13 11.21
N THR A 205 10.59 -4.10 11.55
CA THR A 205 11.65 -4.58 10.65
C THR A 205 11.08 -5.16 9.35
N LEU A 206 10.10 -6.07 9.45
CA LEU A 206 9.44 -6.66 8.29
C LEU A 206 8.68 -5.61 7.47
N TRP A 207 8.02 -4.65 8.13
CA TRP A 207 7.32 -3.55 7.49
C TRP A 207 8.28 -2.65 6.69
N TYR A 208 9.40 -2.22 7.28
CA TYR A 208 10.38 -1.40 6.59
C TYR A 208 11.07 -2.16 5.45
N LEU A 209 11.37 -3.45 5.62
CA LEU A 209 11.88 -4.30 4.52
C LEU A 209 10.90 -4.38 3.36
N PHE A 210 9.61 -4.56 3.66
CA PHE A 210 8.54 -4.58 2.67
C PHE A 210 8.43 -3.24 1.93
N VAL A 211 8.41 -2.11 2.64
CA VAL A 211 8.35 -0.77 2.05
C VAL A 211 9.58 -0.49 1.18
N ILE A 212 10.78 -0.84 1.64
CA ILE A 212 12.03 -0.67 0.86
C ILE A 212 12.01 -1.53 -0.41
N ALA A 213 11.57 -2.80 -0.31
CA ALA A 213 11.43 -3.68 -1.47
C ALA A 213 10.44 -3.13 -2.50
N MET A 214 9.30 -2.58 -2.04
CA MET A 214 8.31 -1.92 -2.90
C MET A 214 8.86 -0.67 -3.57
N LEU A 215 9.59 0.18 -2.83
CA LEU A 215 10.25 1.36 -3.40
C LEU A 215 11.28 0.95 -4.46
N MET A 216 12.11 -0.07 -4.20
CA MET A 216 13.07 -0.58 -5.18
C MET A 216 12.41 -1.17 -6.43
N LEU A 217 11.33 -1.94 -6.29
CA LEU A 217 10.57 -2.46 -7.42
C LEU A 217 9.94 -1.32 -8.24
N GLY A 218 9.42 -0.30 -7.55
CA GLY A 218 8.87 0.92 -8.15
C GLY A 218 9.92 1.71 -8.93
N THR A 219 11.12 1.91 -8.38
CA THR A 219 12.21 2.61 -9.08
C THR A 219 12.67 1.85 -10.32
N ILE A 220 12.92 0.54 -10.20
CA ILE A 220 13.36 -0.31 -11.32
C ILE A 220 12.33 -0.27 -12.45
N ARG A 221 11.05 -0.41 -12.13
CA ARG A 221 9.97 -0.39 -13.13
C ARG A 221 9.76 1.01 -13.72
N GLY A 222 9.74 2.05 -12.90
CA GLY A 222 9.62 3.44 -13.38
C GLY A 222 10.76 3.82 -14.32
N VAL A 223 12.00 3.42 -14.01
CA VAL A 223 13.16 3.61 -14.88
C VAL A 223 13.03 2.80 -16.18
N ARG A 224 12.60 1.53 -16.11
CA ARG A 224 12.36 0.71 -17.32
C ARG A 224 11.29 1.33 -18.23
N GLN A 225 10.20 1.81 -17.66
CA GLN A 225 9.09 2.42 -18.39
C GLN A 225 9.49 3.75 -19.03
N GLN A 226 10.23 4.60 -18.30
CA GLN A 226 10.76 5.84 -18.86
C GLN A 226 11.80 5.61 -19.97
N ARG A 227 12.60 4.53 -19.88
CA ARG A 227 13.47 4.08 -20.98
C ARG A 227 12.65 3.65 -22.20
N GLN A 228 11.57 2.90 -22.00
CA GLN A 228 10.68 2.46 -23.09
C GLN A 228 9.98 3.64 -23.78
N LYS A 229 9.49 4.63 -23.01
CA LYS A 229 8.86 5.84 -23.54
C LYS A 229 9.86 6.86 -24.15
N LYS A 230 11.15 6.51 -24.26
CA LYS A 230 12.25 7.42 -24.68
C LYS A 230 12.20 8.79 -23.97
N ALA A 231 11.85 8.79 -22.68
CA ALA A 231 11.71 10.02 -21.91
C ALA A 231 13.06 10.77 -21.82
N LYS A 232 13.02 12.11 -21.74
CA LYS A 232 14.23 12.94 -21.61
C LYS A 232 15.03 12.52 -20.37
N LYS A 233 16.35 12.33 -20.51
CA LYS A 233 17.26 11.84 -19.45
C LYS A 233 17.07 12.55 -18.10
N TYR A 234 16.83 13.87 -18.10
CA TYR A 234 16.66 14.62 -16.86
C TYR A 234 15.42 14.18 -16.05
N LYS A 235 14.32 13.75 -16.70
CA LYS A 235 13.12 13.27 -16.00
C LYS A 235 13.38 11.96 -15.27
N THR A 236 14.21 11.09 -15.87
CA THR A 236 14.63 9.83 -15.25
C THR A 236 15.58 10.06 -14.10
N VAL A 237 16.57 10.94 -14.27
CA VAL A 237 17.49 11.30 -13.19
C VAL A 237 16.72 11.93 -12.02
N LEU A 238 15.79 12.85 -12.31
CA LEU A 238 14.93 13.47 -11.28
C LEU A 238 14.09 12.44 -10.55
N PHE A 239 13.43 11.53 -11.27
CA PHE A 239 12.64 10.45 -10.68
C PHE A 239 13.48 9.53 -9.78
N THR A 240 14.66 9.08 -10.26
CA THR A 240 15.56 8.26 -9.45
C THR A 240 16.08 9.01 -8.23
N GLY A 241 16.36 10.30 -8.36
CA GLY A 241 16.78 11.14 -7.23
C GLY A 241 15.68 11.28 -6.18
N ILE A 242 14.45 11.58 -6.57
CA ILE A 242 13.29 11.68 -5.66
C ILE A 242 13.10 10.35 -4.92
N MET A 243 13.13 9.23 -5.64
CA MET A 243 12.94 7.92 -5.01
C MET A 243 14.10 7.52 -4.09
N ALA A 244 15.34 7.90 -4.43
CA ALA A 244 16.49 7.71 -3.54
C ALA A 244 16.35 8.51 -2.24
N VAL A 245 15.83 9.75 -2.31
CA VAL A 245 15.51 10.55 -1.12
C VAL A 245 14.45 9.85 -0.27
N PHE A 246 13.37 9.34 -0.87
CA PHE A 246 12.36 8.57 -0.13
C PHE A 246 12.96 7.33 0.55
N MET A 247 13.78 6.54 -0.15
CA MET A 247 14.47 5.40 0.44
C MET A 247 15.39 5.80 1.60
N PHE A 248 16.09 6.93 1.49
CA PHE A 248 16.94 7.43 2.57
C PHE A 248 16.11 7.84 3.79
N VAL A 249 14.99 8.55 3.58
CA VAL A 249 14.08 8.94 4.66
C VAL A 249 13.46 7.71 5.35
N THR A 250 13.08 6.67 4.60
CA THR A 250 12.54 5.45 5.20
C THR A 250 13.59 4.67 5.99
N LEU A 251 14.83 4.60 5.50
CA LEU A 251 15.96 4.01 6.24
C LEU A 251 16.29 4.80 7.51
N TRP A 252 16.28 6.13 7.43
CA TRP A 252 16.50 7.01 8.58
C TRP A 252 15.42 6.78 9.64
N GLN A 253 14.15 6.74 9.23
CA GLN A 253 13.04 6.44 10.14
C GLN A 253 13.18 5.06 10.77
N TYR A 254 13.51 4.03 9.98
CA TYR A 254 13.78 2.69 10.50
C TYR A 254 14.88 2.71 11.57
N GLN A 255 16.01 3.38 11.29
CA GLN A 255 17.11 3.48 12.24
C GLN A 255 16.69 4.17 13.54
N ASN A 256 15.92 5.26 13.45
CA ASN A 256 15.43 5.98 14.63
C ASN A 256 14.45 5.13 15.45
N THR A 257 13.51 4.45 14.79
CA THR A 257 12.57 3.52 15.44
C THR A 257 13.31 2.37 16.13
N MET A 258 14.30 1.78 15.46
CA MET A 258 15.11 0.69 16.02
C MET A 258 16.04 1.13 17.15
N GLN A 259 16.57 2.36 17.10
CA GLN A 259 17.34 2.94 18.20
C GLN A 259 16.46 3.15 19.43
N ARG A 260 15.26 3.70 19.23
CA ARG A 260 14.28 3.89 20.32
C ARG A 260 13.93 2.56 20.99
N GLN A 261 13.71 1.51 20.20
CA GLN A 261 13.42 0.19 20.75
C GLN A 261 14.61 -0.46 21.43
N ARG A 262 15.81 -0.38 20.86
CA ARG A 262 17.03 -0.87 21.54
C ARG A 262 17.27 -0.16 22.86
N ARG A 263 17.03 1.15 22.93
CA ARG A 263 17.12 1.92 24.17
C ARG A 263 16.15 1.40 25.21
N ASN A 264 14.89 1.18 24.84
CA ASN A 264 13.88 0.67 25.76
C ASN A 264 14.20 -0.74 26.27
N ILE A 265 14.61 -1.66 25.38
CA ILE A 265 15.02 -3.02 25.77
C ILE A 265 16.21 -2.98 26.73
N GLY A 266 17.18 -2.09 26.48
CA GLY A 266 18.30 -1.88 27.39
C GLY A 266 17.86 -1.40 28.78
N ILE A 267 16.92 -0.45 28.82
CA ILE A 267 16.33 0.05 30.07
C ILE A 267 15.57 -1.07 30.79
N TRP A 268 14.84 -1.91 30.06
CA TRP A 268 14.15 -3.08 30.62
C TRP A 268 15.12 -4.09 31.24
N SER A 269 16.13 -4.51 30.48
CA SER A 269 17.12 -5.48 30.97
C SER A 269 17.89 -4.95 32.19
N GLY A 270 18.20 -3.65 32.20
CA GLY A 270 18.85 -3.03 33.35
C GLY A 270 17.92 -2.94 34.57
N ALA A 271 16.62 -2.71 34.40
CA ALA A 271 15.66 -2.73 35.50
C ALA A 271 15.57 -4.12 36.14
N GLN A 272 15.56 -5.17 35.32
CA GLN A 272 15.51 -6.56 35.79
C GLN A 272 16.78 -6.95 36.54
N GLN A 273 17.96 -6.66 35.98
CA GLN A 273 19.23 -6.89 36.67
C GLN A 273 19.33 -6.11 37.99
N TYR A 274 18.80 -4.88 38.01
CA TYR A 274 18.74 -4.07 39.22
C TYR A 274 17.84 -4.70 40.28
N ALA A 275 16.64 -5.17 39.90
CA ALA A 275 15.73 -5.89 40.81
C ALA A 275 16.35 -7.17 41.38
N GLU A 276 17.02 -7.97 40.55
CA GLU A 276 17.70 -9.21 40.98
C GLU A 276 18.82 -8.89 41.97
N THR A 277 19.61 -7.86 41.70
CA THR A 277 20.70 -7.42 42.58
C THR A 277 20.18 -6.93 43.93
N LEU A 278 19.08 -6.19 43.94
CA LEU A 278 18.40 -5.73 45.15
C LEU A 278 17.88 -6.91 45.96
N LEU A 279 17.20 -7.87 45.33
CA LEU A 279 16.67 -9.05 46.01
C LEU A 279 17.79 -9.84 46.69
N LYS A 280 18.88 -10.11 45.98
CA LYS A 280 20.04 -10.81 46.52
C LYS A 280 20.65 -10.09 47.73
N LYS A 281 20.69 -8.77 47.69
CA LYS A 281 21.22 -7.94 48.78
C LYS A 281 20.28 -7.88 49.99
N ASP A 282 18.98 -7.67 49.77
CA ASP A 282 17.98 -7.49 50.84
C ASP A 282 17.62 -8.80 51.54
N LYS A 283 17.67 -9.92 50.81
CA LYS A 283 17.31 -11.25 51.32
C LYS A 283 18.51 -12.16 51.57
N HIS A 284 19.73 -11.68 51.38
CA HIS A 284 20.97 -12.45 51.56
C HIS A 284 20.97 -13.79 50.81
N LEU A 285 20.39 -13.82 49.61
CA LEU A 285 20.26 -15.04 48.82
C LEU A 285 21.60 -15.42 48.17
N GLU A 286 21.95 -16.71 48.24
CA GLU A 286 22.99 -17.27 47.39
C GLU A 286 22.48 -17.34 45.94
N ASN A 287 23.38 -17.16 44.96
CA ASN A 287 23.03 -16.78 43.59
C ASN A 287 22.09 -17.75 42.84
N ASP A 288 21.93 -18.98 43.32
CA ASP A 288 21.27 -20.08 42.61
C ASP A 288 19.81 -20.30 43.04
N TRP A 289 19.27 -19.54 43.99
CA TRP A 289 17.89 -19.69 44.49
C TRP A 289 16.84 -18.85 43.76
N LEU A 290 17.20 -18.19 42.65
CA LEU A 290 16.25 -17.48 41.80
C LEU A 290 15.62 -18.44 40.78
N ILE A 291 14.32 -18.65 40.87
CA ILE A 291 13.59 -19.71 40.15
C ILE A 291 12.90 -19.15 38.91
N GLY A 292 12.45 -17.89 38.98
CA GLY A 292 11.77 -17.27 37.85
C GLY A 292 11.55 -15.78 38.01
N ASP A 293 11.45 -15.11 36.87
CA ASP A 293 11.21 -13.69 36.73
C ASP A 293 9.95 -13.45 35.88
N GLU A 294 9.04 -12.65 36.41
CA GLU A 294 7.90 -12.11 35.68
C GLU A 294 8.03 -10.59 35.67
N SER A 295 7.95 -9.97 34.49
CA SER A 295 8.01 -8.52 34.40
C SER A 295 7.02 -7.97 33.38
N TRP A 296 6.34 -6.88 33.74
CA TRP A 296 5.42 -6.17 32.87
C TRP A 296 5.60 -4.65 33.02
N GLN A 297 5.28 -3.91 31.96
CA GLN A 297 5.35 -2.45 31.96
C GLN A 297 4.03 -1.88 32.45
N ASP A 298 4.08 -0.96 33.43
CA ASP A 298 2.91 -0.32 34.02
C ASP A 298 3.00 1.21 33.83
N GLY A 299 2.77 1.65 32.60
CA GLY A 299 2.90 3.06 32.19
C GLY A 299 4.28 3.45 31.67
N LYS A 300 4.51 4.76 31.47
CA LYS A 300 5.78 5.26 30.91
C LYS A 300 6.91 5.14 31.92
N ASN A 301 7.97 4.42 31.54
CA ASN A 301 9.18 4.20 32.31
C ASN A 301 8.97 3.56 33.69
N THR A 302 7.84 2.91 33.93
CA THR A 302 7.60 2.18 35.18
C THR A 302 7.50 0.69 34.85
N TYR A 303 8.28 -0.10 35.57
CA TYR A 303 8.50 -1.52 35.35
C TYR A 303 8.12 -2.25 36.64
N GLN A 304 7.19 -3.19 36.53
CA GLN A 304 6.83 -4.09 37.60
C GLN A 304 7.60 -5.39 37.40
N ILE A 305 8.41 -5.77 38.38
CA ILE A 305 9.27 -6.94 38.32
C ILE A 305 8.99 -7.82 39.52
N ARG A 306 8.43 -8.99 39.27
CA ARG A 306 8.16 -10.02 40.26
C ARG A 306 9.21 -11.11 40.12
N LEU A 307 9.89 -11.41 41.21
CA LEU A 307 10.92 -12.43 41.29
C LEU A 307 10.42 -13.56 42.19
N THR A 308 10.59 -14.80 41.73
CA THR A 308 10.29 -16.02 42.48
C THR A 308 11.61 -16.65 42.93
N TYR A 309 11.74 -16.95 44.21
CA TYR A 309 12.98 -17.41 44.82
C TYR A 309 12.73 -18.39 45.99
N TYR A 310 13.73 -19.20 46.34
CA TYR A 310 13.73 -19.97 47.60
C TYR A 310 14.32 -19.12 48.72
N ALA A 311 13.62 -19.01 49.85
CA ALA A 311 14.05 -18.18 50.96
C ALA A 311 15.27 -18.73 51.71
N ASP A 312 15.40 -20.06 51.76
CA ASP A 312 16.51 -20.79 52.38
C ASP A 312 16.66 -22.20 51.78
N ALA A 313 17.68 -22.93 52.23
CA ALA A 313 18.01 -24.28 51.74
C ALA A 313 16.97 -25.35 52.11
N ASP A 314 16.13 -25.11 53.13
CA ASP A 314 15.08 -26.04 53.51
C ASP A 314 13.84 -25.82 52.65
N ALA A 315 13.54 -24.55 52.32
CA ALA A 315 12.55 -24.18 51.33
C ALA A 315 12.87 -24.75 49.94
N GLU A 316 14.15 -24.78 49.53
CA GLU A 316 14.56 -25.45 48.28
C GLU A 316 14.26 -26.95 48.28
N LYS A 317 14.59 -27.65 49.38
CA LYS A 317 14.34 -29.10 49.51
C LYS A 317 12.87 -29.46 49.54
N GLU A 318 12.05 -28.61 50.14
CA GLU A 318 10.61 -28.77 50.27
C GLU A 318 9.83 -28.20 49.07
N GLY A 319 10.51 -27.49 48.16
CA GLY A 319 9.88 -26.81 47.02
C GLY A 319 9.02 -25.61 47.41
N ARG A 320 9.29 -24.96 48.56
CA ARG A 320 8.56 -23.78 49.04
C ARG A 320 9.04 -22.50 48.34
N GLU A 321 8.29 -22.08 47.34
CA GLU A 321 8.58 -20.85 46.57
C GLU A 321 8.12 -19.58 47.30
N SER A 322 8.97 -18.55 47.30
CA SER A 322 8.65 -17.19 47.77
C SER A 322 8.63 -16.21 46.60
N LYS A 323 7.79 -15.18 46.67
CA LYS A 323 7.66 -14.16 45.61
C LYS A 323 7.84 -12.77 46.18
N TYR A 324 8.59 -11.93 45.47
CA TYR A 324 8.77 -10.52 45.81
C TYR A 324 8.57 -9.64 44.58
N GLN A 325 7.91 -8.49 44.74
CA GLN A 325 7.60 -7.58 43.64
C GLN A 325 8.24 -6.21 43.86
N TYR A 326 8.95 -5.74 42.84
CA TYR A 326 9.53 -4.40 42.77
C TYR A 326 8.79 -3.55 41.75
N THR A 327 8.49 -2.30 42.11
CA THR A 327 8.12 -1.27 41.14
C THR A 327 9.33 -0.36 40.90
N ILE A 328 9.93 -0.47 39.73
CA ILE A 328 11.12 0.28 39.33
C ILE A 328 10.71 1.33 38.30
N ARG A 329 11.01 2.59 38.58
CA ARG A 329 10.80 3.70 37.66
C ARG A 329 12.14 4.17 37.11
N PHE A 330 12.24 4.34 35.80
CA PHE A 330 13.44 4.87 35.15
C PHE A 330 13.31 6.37 34.87
N ASP A 331 14.25 7.14 35.41
CA ASP A 331 14.44 8.56 35.13
C ASP A 331 15.71 8.76 34.28
N GLU A 332 15.65 9.61 33.25
CA GLU A 332 16.81 9.87 32.38
C GLU A 332 17.93 10.65 33.08
N THR A 333 17.64 11.32 34.20
CA THR A 333 18.61 12.09 35.00
C THR A 333 19.14 11.33 36.21
N GLU A 334 18.28 10.58 36.92
CA GLU A 334 18.63 9.90 38.17
C GLU A 334 18.81 8.38 38.01
N GLY A 335 18.51 7.80 36.85
CA GLY A 335 18.59 6.36 36.60
C GLY A 335 17.40 5.59 37.18
N TYR A 336 17.63 4.39 37.72
CA TYR A 336 16.56 3.55 38.27
C TYR A 336 16.17 3.97 39.69
N LEU A 337 14.97 4.51 39.83
CA LEU A 337 14.33 4.91 41.09
C LEU A 337 13.35 3.81 41.54
N ILE A 338 13.51 3.30 42.75
CA ILE A 338 12.58 2.30 43.32
C ILE A 338 11.44 3.05 44.00
N LYS A 339 10.20 2.76 43.62
CA LYS A 339 9.03 3.11 44.45
C LYS A 339 8.56 1.82 45.11
N SER A 340 8.99 1.55 46.33
CA SER A 340 8.50 0.40 47.08
C SER A 340 7.01 0.55 47.38
N GLU A 341 6.21 -0.48 47.12
CA GLU A 341 5.02 -0.78 47.92
C GLU A 341 4.64 -2.26 47.74
N GLY A 342 4.60 -3.00 48.86
CA GLY A 342 4.13 -4.38 48.92
C GLY A 342 5.15 -5.38 49.42
N VAL A 343 5.47 -5.34 50.72
CA VAL A 343 5.78 -6.58 51.45
C VAL A 343 4.55 -7.48 51.27
N PRO A 344 4.63 -8.70 50.72
CA PRO A 344 3.53 -9.63 50.90
C PRO A 344 3.46 -9.90 52.41
N GLU A 345 2.37 -9.46 53.04
CA GLU A 345 2.11 -9.59 54.49
C GLU A 345 1.92 -11.05 54.94
N LYS A 346 2.25 -12.02 54.10
CA LYS A 346 2.26 -13.45 54.40
C LYS A 346 3.18 -14.20 53.43
N GLU A 347 4.16 -14.92 53.98
CA GLU A 347 4.53 -16.21 53.40
C GLU A 347 3.23 -17.02 53.24
N MET A 348 2.83 -17.31 52.00
CA MET A 348 1.76 -18.29 51.78
C MET A 348 2.40 -19.67 51.96
N ASP A 349 2.28 -20.18 53.18
CA ASP A 349 2.33 -21.61 53.44
C ASP A 349 1.22 -22.28 52.61
N LEU A 350 1.61 -22.99 51.54
CA LEU A 350 0.71 -23.83 50.76
C LEU A 350 0.56 -25.24 51.38
N THR A 351 1.11 -25.45 52.57
CA THR A 351 0.96 -26.67 53.36
C THR A 351 0.25 -26.37 54.68
N GLY A 352 -1.01 -25.95 54.58
CA GLY A 352 -1.95 -25.98 55.71
C GLY A 352 -3.05 -27.01 55.46
N GLU A 353 -3.18 -27.95 56.39
CA GLU A 353 -4.24 -28.96 56.61
C GLU A 353 -5.59 -28.78 55.89
#